data_AF-T1FWQ3-F1
#
_entry.id   AF-T1FWQ3-F1
#
_cell.length_a   1.000
_cell.length_b   1.000
_cell.length_c   1.000
_cell.angle_alpha   90.00
_cell.angle_beta   90.00
_cell.angle_gamma   90.00
#
_symmetry.space_group_name_H-M   'P 1'
#
loop_
_entity.id
_entity.type
_entity.pdbx_description
1 polymer ?
#
loop_
_entity_poly.entity_id
_entity_poly.type
_entity_poly.pdbx_seq_one_letter_code
_entity_poly.pdbx_strand_id
1 'polypeptide(L)'
;MCVYNVESQLTHANQLTQAHLISMPTKYELAKEIIREWSNEWLTWCITNQHVSISSNDVPENILPEDWFGVLLDCKVFCKEGPDDVLFNENADIRRMVARGNCFLKLRSPEWVVETSHVLRGLPKFCEGLGEAEGESKKDEDDKWKDYFTKDIAETSYILSSNKLNGESGHMAALLIHGTPYWLGGSKNVSMLFRNRDDIKKYASAQRYSIAMEICEEWMGYVDDHHHEAGRLHSFMCEYKLTGNFEFLSPHHQHIEDFSHMPQLIFITWTFLNLESVLEKPITDQPTSSSSSPTSSSSSS
;
A
#
# COMPACT_ATOMS: atom_id res chain seq x y z
N MET A 1 -6.20 -17.29 70.09
CA MET A 1 -6.17 -18.12 68.86
C MET A 1 -6.87 -17.29 67.79
N CYS A 2 -6.10 -16.56 66.98
CA CYS A 2 -6.63 -15.66 65.95
C CYS A 2 -6.88 -16.48 64.69
N VAL A 3 -8.14 -16.70 64.34
CA VAL A 3 -8.52 -17.39 63.11
C VAL A 3 -8.56 -16.35 62.00
N TYR A 4 -7.53 -16.33 61.15
CA TYR A 4 -7.54 -15.54 59.93
C TYR A 4 -8.57 -16.13 58.97
N ASN A 5 -9.54 -15.30 58.56
CA ASN A 5 -10.61 -15.69 57.64
C ASN A 5 -10.07 -15.69 56.19
N VAL A 6 -9.70 -16.87 55.71
CA VAL A 6 -9.10 -17.09 54.38
C VAL A 6 -10.13 -16.96 53.23
N GLU A 7 -11.43 -17.04 53.52
CA GLU A 7 -12.48 -17.01 52.49
C GLU A 7 -12.73 -15.61 51.89
N SER A 8 -12.48 -14.52 52.63
CA SER A 8 -12.71 -13.18 52.09
C SER A 8 -11.62 -12.73 51.09
N GLN A 9 -10.39 -13.23 51.24
CA GLN A 9 -9.29 -12.91 50.32
C GLN A 9 -9.37 -13.67 48.99
N LEU A 10 -9.90 -14.90 48.99
CA LEU A 10 -10.12 -15.69 47.77
C LEU A 10 -11.22 -15.08 46.88
N THR A 11 -12.24 -14.46 47.47
CA THR A 11 -13.33 -13.82 46.72
C THR A 11 -12.87 -12.51 46.05
N HIS A 12 -12.02 -11.72 46.72
CA HIS A 12 -11.43 -10.51 46.13
C HIS A 12 -10.40 -10.83 45.03
N ALA A 13 -9.60 -11.88 45.19
CA ALA A 13 -8.63 -12.31 44.19
C ALA A 13 -9.29 -12.83 42.90
N ASN A 14 -10.46 -13.50 43.00
CA ASN A 14 -11.24 -13.96 41.85
C ASN A 14 -11.99 -12.82 41.12
N GLN A 15 -12.45 -11.78 41.84
CA GLN A 15 -13.06 -10.60 41.21
C GLN A 15 -12.03 -9.71 40.50
N LEU A 16 -10.82 -9.57 41.07
CA LEU A 16 -9.73 -8.83 40.44
C LEU A 16 -9.19 -9.54 39.18
N THR A 17 -9.16 -10.87 39.15
CA THR A 17 -8.72 -11.63 37.95
C THR A 17 -9.75 -11.66 36.83
N GLN A 18 -11.06 -11.71 37.13
CA GLN A 18 -12.10 -11.52 36.10
C GLN A 18 -12.12 -10.10 35.55
N ALA A 19 -11.96 -9.07 36.38
CA ALA A 19 -11.89 -7.68 35.91
C ALA A 19 -10.64 -7.41 35.04
N HIS A 20 -9.51 -8.07 35.35
CA HIS A 20 -8.27 -7.91 34.57
C HIS A 20 -8.28 -8.68 33.24
N LEU A 21 -9.01 -9.81 33.17
CA LEU A 21 -9.23 -10.54 31.91
C LEU A 21 -10.23 -9.84 30.98
N ILE A 22 -11.11 -8.98 31.53
CA ILE A 22 -12.05 -8.15 30.74
C ILE A 22 -11.34 -6.90 30.15
N SER A 23 -10.16 -6.53 30.64
CA SER A 23 -9.45 -5.33 30.19
C SER A 23 -8.31 -5.58 29.20
N MET A 24 -8.06 -6.83 28.80
CA MET A 24 -7.05 -7.08 27.77
C MET A 24 -7.71 -6.97 26.39
N PRO A 25 -7.21 -6.10 25.49
CA PRO A 25 -7.70 -6.06 24.13
C PRO A 25 -7.57 -7.45 23.51
N THR A 26 -8.60 -7.86 22.77
CA THR A 26 -8.51 -9.11 22.01
C THR A 26 -7.32 -9.03 21.04
N LYS A 27 -6.77 -10.18 20.62
CA LYS A 27 -5.70 -10.21 19.60
C LYS A 27 -6.03 -9.36 18.37
N TYR A 28 -7.33 -9.27 18.03
CA TYR A 28 -7.84 -8.46 16.94
C TYR A 28 -7.76 -6.96 17.21
N GLU A 29 -8.15 -6.49 18.39
CA GLU A 29 -8.05 -5.08 18.75
C GLU A 29 -6.58 -4.62 18.86
N LEU A 30 -5.70 -5.47 19.39
CA LEU A 30 -4.27 -5.18 19.39
C LEU A 30 -3.70 -5.10 17.97
N ALA A 31 -4.09 -6.01 17.08
CA ALA A 31 -3.66 -5.97 15.68
C ALA A 31 -4.12 -4.68 14.97
N LYS A 32 -5.34 -4.22 15.23
CA LYS A 32 -5.84 -2.94 14.69
C LYS A 32 -5.02 -1.75 15.18
N GLU A 33 -4.71 -1.70 16.48
CA GLU A 33 -3.93 -0.61 17.05
C GLU A 33 -2.54 -0.54 16.44
N ILE A 34 -1.86 -1.69 16.31
CA ILE A 34 -0.55 -1.79 15.64
C ILE A 34 -0.64 -1.31 14.18
N ILE A 35 -1.64 -1.77 13.42
CA ILE A 35 -1.85 -1.34 12.03
C ILE A 35 -2.09 0.18 11.93
N ARG A 36 -2.84 0.74 12.88
CA ARG A 36 -3.13 2.18 12.93
C ARG A 36 -1.89 2.99 13.25
N GLU A 37 -1.13 2.62 14.27
CA GLU A 37 0.14 3.28 14.62
C GLU A 37 1.09 3.27 13.44
N TRP A 38 1.25 2.11 12.82
CA TRP A 38 2.11 1.95 11.67
C TRP A 38 1.65 2.75 10.43
N SER A 39 0.33 2.79 10.18
CA SER A 39 -0.23 3.65 9.11
C SER A 39 0.10 5.13 9.35
N ASN A 40 0.07 5.59 10.60
CA ASN A 40 0.44 6.95 10.96
C ASN A 40 1.95 7.20 10.82
N GLU A 41 2.80 6.27 11.24
CA GLU A 41 4.26 6.37 11.07
C GLU A 41 4.65 6.44 9.60
N TRP A 42 4.08 5.55 8.77
CA TRP A 42 4.33 5.57 7.33
C TRP A 42 3.84 6.87 6.70
N LEU A 43 2.61 7.29 6.98
CA LEU A 43 2.12 8.56 6.47
C LEU A 43 3.00 9.74 6.93
N THR A 44 3.48 9.72 8.17
CA THR A 44 4.41 10.74 8.69
C THR A 44 5.72 10.73 7.91
N TRP A 45 6.28 9.55 7.61
CA TRP A 45 7.45 9.42 6.74
C TRP A 45 7.17 9.99 5.35
N CYS A 46 6.03 9.68 4.73
CA CYS A 46 5.65 10.25 3.44
C CYS A 46 5.52 11.78 3.47
N ILE A 47 4.97 12.35 4.55
CA ILE A 47 4.81 13.81 4.71
C ILE A 47 6.17 14.51 4.86
N THR A 48 7.10 13.87 5.58
CA THR A 48 8.40 14.45 5.92
C THR A 48 9.47 14.20 4.86
N ASN A 49 9.27 13.23 3.98
CA ASN A 49 10.19 12.93 2.90
C ASN A 49 10.01 13.92 1.73
N GLN A 50 11.05 14.73 1.45
CA GLN A 50 11.05 15.74 0.39
C GLN A 50 10.82 15.19 -1.04
N HIS A 51 11.01 13.88 -1.23
CA HIS A 51 10.88 13.19 -2.49
C HIS A 51 9.52 12.49 -2.66
N VAL A 52 8.60 12.71 -1.72
CA VAL A 52 7.22 12.19 -1.77
C VAL A 52 6.26 13.37 -1.82
N SER A 53 5.38 13.37 -2.83
CA SER A 53 4.26 14.30 -2.91
C SER A 53 3.00 13.58 -2.45
N ILE A 54 2.18 14.30 -1.69
CA ILE A 54 0.88 13.82 -1.21
C ILE A 54 -0.20 14.71 -1.80
N SER A 55 -1.14 14.12 -2.54
CA SER A 55 -2.38 14.80 -2.90
C SER A 55 -3.48 14.44 -1.93
N SER A 56 -4.10 15.47 -1.35
CA SER A 56 -5.21 15.34 -0.39
C SER A 56 -6.54 15.61 -1.09
N ASN A 57 -7.44 14.64 -1.02
CA ASN A 57 -8.67 14.61 -1.79
C ASN A 57 -9.85 14.24 -0.89
N ASP A 58 -10.78 15.16 -0.69
CA ASP A 58 -11.98 14.86 0.07
C ASP A 58 -12.82 13.79 -0.64
N VAL A 59 -13.38 12.87 0.12
CA VAL A 59 -14.41 11.95 -0.36
C VAL A 59 -15.69 12.77 -0.58
N PRO A 60 -16.27 12.77 -1.78
CA PRO A 60 -17.49 13.51 -2.07
C PRO A 60 -18.64 13.21 -1.11
N GLU A 61 -19.50 14.20 -0.92
CA GLU A 61 -20.67 14.10 -0.05
C GLU A 61 -21.56 12.91 -0.42
N ASN A 62 -22.22 12.35 0.59
CA ASN A 62 -23.15 11.22 0.46
C ASN A 62 -22.54 9.90 -0.05
N ILE A 63 -21.20 9.79 -0.17
CA ILE A 63 -20.54 8.49 -0.35
C ILE A 63 -20.44 7.80 1.00
N LEU A 64 -19.89 8.48 2.00
CA LEU A 64 -19.81 8.00 3.38
C LEU A 64 -21.16 8.14 4.11
N PRO A 65 -21.33 7.48 5.28
CA PRO A 65 -22.50 7.69 6.12
C PRO A 65 -22.66 9.14 6.57
N GLU A 66 -23.86 9.52 7.00
CA GLU A 66 -24.14 10.88 7.49
C GLU A 66 -23.18 11.27 8.62
N ASP A 67 -22.73 12.52 8.61
CA ASP A 67 -21.75 13.09 9.56
C ASP A 67 -20.34 12.47 9.56
N TRP A 68 -20.06 11.54 8.64
CA TRP A 68 -18.71 11.03 8.41
C TRP A 68 -18.00 11.79 7.30
N PHE A 69 -16.70 12.04 7.51
CA PHE A 69 -15.87 12.74 6.54
C PHE A 69 -14.64 11.89 6.23
N GLY A 70 -14.30 11.77 4.94
CA GLY A 70 -13.15 11.02 4.48
C GLY A 70 -12.23 11.90 3.67
N VAL A 71 -10.93 11.69 3.83
CA VAL A 71 -9.89 12.30 2.99
C VAL A 71 -8.98 11.18 2.50
N LEU A 72 -8.86 11.06 1.19
CA LEU A 72 -7.89 10.20 0.52
C LEU A 72 -6.57 10.95 0.35
N LEU A 73 -5.48 10.30 0.74
CA LEU A 73 -4.12 10.83 0.67
C LEU A 73 -3.32 9.93 -0.26
N ASP A 74 -3.29 10.27 -1.54
CA ASP A 74 -2.48 9.56 -2.53
C ASP A 74 -1.02 10.04 -2.43
N CYS A 75 -0.12 9.12 -2.08
CA CYS A 75 1.31 9.36 -1.97
C CYS A 75 2.01 8.88 -3.24
N LYS A 76 2.84 9.73 -3.84
CA LYS A 76 3.62 9.39 -5.03
C LYS A 76 5.03 9.95 -4.93
N VAL A 77 5.95 9.32 -5.64
CA VAL A 77 7.29 9.86 -5.82
C VAL A 77 7.21 11.19 -6.56
N PHE A 78 7.94 12.17 -6.07
CA PHE A 78 8.07 13.49 -6.67
C PHE A 78 9.54 13.81 -6.87
N CYS A 79 9.90 14.01 -8.14
CA CYS A 79 11.21 14.52 -8.53
C CYS A 79 11.03 15.93 -9.10
N LYS A 80 11.80 16.90 -8.60
CA LYS A 80 11.76 18.28 -9.10
C LYS A 80 12.38 18.38 -10.50
N GLU A 81 13.43 17.61 -10.76
CA GLU A 81 14.21 17.64 -12.00
C GLU A 81 14.56 16.20 -12.42
N GLY A 82 14.17 15.80 -13.63
CA GLY A 82 14.50 14.48 -14.19
C GLY A 82 13.45 13.38 -13.93
N PRO A 83 13.70 12.17 -14.44
CA PRO A 83 12.79 11.02 -14.32
C PRO A 83 12.74 10.47 -12.88
N ASP A 84 11.63 9.84 -12.51
CA ASP A 84 11.46 9.20 -11.20
C ASP A 84 12.43 8.01 -11.00
N ASP A 85 12.90 7.39 -12.08
CA ASP A 85 13.80 6.23 -12.05
C ASP A 85 15.13 6.51 -11.33
N VAL A 86 15.71 7.70 -11.49
CA VAL A 86 16.98 8.06 -10.81
C VAL A 86 16.80 8.01 -9.30
N LEU A 87 15.71 8.61 -8.83
CA LEU A 87 15.39 8.67 -7.42
C LEU A 87 15.05 7.29 -6.85
N PHE A 88 14.34 6.45 -7.62
CA PHE A 88 14.14 5.06 -7.24
C PHE A 88 15.45 4.29 -7.18
N ASN A 89 16.41 4.51 -8.09
CA ASN A 89 17.71 3.83 -8.05
C ASN A 89 18.54 4.21 -6.81
N GLU A 90 18.52 5.49 -6.42
CA GLU A 90 19.36 6.02 -5.34
C GLU A 90 18.76 5.82 -3.94
N ASN A 91 17.46 5.51 -3.83
CA ASN A 91 16.77 5.51 -2.54
C ASN A 91 15.98 4.21 -2.27
N ALA A 92 16.59 3.32 -1.48
CA ALA A 92 16.00 2.04 -1.08
C ALA A 92 14.69 2.19 -0.28
N ASP A 93 14.60 3.21 0.58
CA ASP A 93 13.38 3.45 1.35
C ASP A 93 12.23 3.88 0.44
N ILE A 94 12.48 4.70 -0.58
CA ILE A 94 11.45 5.05 -1.58
C ILE A 94 10.99 3.82 -2.36
N ARG A 95 11.90 2.95 -2.83
CA ARG A 95 11.52 1.68 -3.51
C ARG A 95 10.62 0.82 -2.63
N ARG A 96 10.94 0.76 -1.35
CA ARG A 96 10.25 -0.06 -0.36
C ARG A 96 8.90 0.53 0.07
N MET A 97 8.85 1.84 0.30
CA MET A 97 7.75 2.55 0.95
C MET A 97 6.81 3.30 0.00
N VAL A 98 7.11 3.40 -1.30
CA VAL A 98 6.24 4.13 -2.24
C VAL A 98 5.92 3.25 -3.45
N ALA A 99 4.76 2.61 -3.40
CA ALA A 99 4.20 1.88 -4.54
C ALA A 99 3.64 2.84 -5.61
N ARG A 100 3.49 2.35 -6.83
CA ARG A 100 2.71 3.02 -7.88
C ARG A 100 1.23 2.72 -7.61
N GLY A 101 0.49 3.73 -7.13
CA GLY A 101 -0.81 3.56 -6.47
C GLY A 101 -0.64 3.35 -4.97
N ASN A 102 -0.58 4.40 -4.17
CA ASN A 102 -0.35 4.28 -2.73
C ASN A 102 -1.25 5.27 -1.99
N CYS A 103 -2.28 4.79 -1.28
CA CYS A 103 -3.31 5.65 -0.72
C CYS A 103 -3.57 5.35 0.76
N PHE A 104 -3.65 6.42 1.54
CA PHE A 104 -4.16 6.40 2.91
C PHE A 104 -5.57 7.00 2.95
N LEU A 105 -6.40 6.52 3.86
CA LEU A 105 -7.69 7.09 4.18
C LEU A 105 -7.61 7.69 5.58
N LYS A 106 -7.90 8.98 5.69
CA LYS A 106 -8.25 9.63 6.96
C LYS A 106 -9.75 9.69 7.07
N LEU A 107 -10.30 9.02 8.08
CA LEU A 107 -11.71 8.99 8.36
C LEU A 107 -11.98 9.75 9.66
N ARG A 108 -12.89 10.73 9.62
CA ARG A 108 -13.32 11.51 10.78
C ARG A 108 -14.75 11.12 11.15
N SER A 109 -14.92 10.70 12.39
CA SER A 109 -16.22 10.37 12.97
C SER A 109 -17.02 11.63 13.36
N PRO A 110 -18.34 11.50 13.59
CA PRO A 110 -19.18 12.57 14.16
C PRO A 110 -18.65 13.08 15.51
N GLU A 111 -18.04 12.20 16.30
CA GLU A 111 -17.38 12.49 17.59
C GLU A 111 -15.98 13.11 17.43
N TRP A 112 -15.58 13.48 16.21
CA TRP A 112 -14.29 14.10 15.89
C TRP A 112 -13.06 13.21 16.11
N VAL A 113 -13.25 11.89 16.16
CA VAL A 113 -12.14 10.94 16.18
C VAL A 113 -11.63 10.79 14.76
N VAL A 114 -10.31 10.97 14.56
CA VAL A 114 -9.65 10.80 13.26
C VAL A 114 -8.87 9.51 13.26
N GLU A 115 -9.20 8.62 12.33
CA GLU A 115 -8.50 7.37 12.09
C GLU A 115 -7.77 7.43 10.75
N THR A 116 -6.48 7.11 10.74
CA THR A 116 -5.67 6.95 9.53
C THR A 116 -5.47 5.48 9.26
N SER A 117 -5.77 5.04 8.04
CA SER A 117 -5.50 3.68 7.58
C SER A 117 -4.78 3.70 6.24
N HIS A 118 -3.75 2.87 6.08
CA HIS A 118 -3.22 2.54 4.75
C HIS A 118 -4.20 1.58 4.07
N VAL A 119 -4.77 1.98 2.93
CA VAL A 119 -5.96 1.33 2.35
C VAL A 119 -5.76 0.80 0.94
N LEU A 120 -4.74 1.29 0.22
CA LEU A 120 -4.40 0.80 -1.11
C LEU A 120 -2.88 0.88 -1.30
N ARG A 121 -2.32 -0.22 -1.77
CA ARG A 121 -0.91 -0.31 -2.15
C ARG A 121 -0.79 -1.14 -3.41
N GLY A 122 -0.52 -0.48 -4.53
CA GLY A 122 -0.24 -1.12 -5.79
C GLY A 122 1.14 -1.76 -5.82
N LEU A 123 1.64 -2.03 -7.01
CA LEU A 123 2.96 -2.63 -7.20
C LEU A 123 4.08 -1.66 -6.81
N PRO A 124 5.13 -2.14 -6.12
CA PRO A 124 6.40 -1.42 -6.06
C PRO A 124 6.90 -1.10 -7.47
N LYS A 125 7.64 0.00 -7.62
CA LYS A 125 8.35 0.24 -8.88
C LYS A 125 9.26 -0.94 -9.16
N PHE A 126 9.33 -1.35 -10.41
CA PHE A 126 10.32 -2.29 -10.93
C PHE A 126 11.09 -1.63 -12.09
N CYS A 127 12.29 -2.12 -12.37
CA CYS A 127 13.10 -1.65 -13.48
C CYS A 127 12.61 -2.24 -14.82
N GLU A 128 12.82 -1.54 -15.92
CA GLU A 128 12.44 -1.99 -17.27
C GLU A 128 13.41 -3.05 -17.86
N GLY A 129 14.39 -3.49 -17.07
CA GLY A 129 15.19 -4.69 -17.36
C GLY A 129 16.54 -4.42 -18.03
N LEU A 130 17.26 -5.53 -18.23
CA LEU A 130 18.61 -5.63 -18.78
C LEU A 130 18.60 -5.42 -20.30
N GLY A 131 18.68 -4.18 -20.78
CA GLY A 131 19.11 -3.92 -22.18
C GLY A 131 18.20 -3.12 -23.10
N GLU A 132 17.13 -2.48 -22.62
CA GLU A 132 16.35 -1.53 -23.44
C GLU A 132 16.82 -0.07 -23.34
N ALA A 133 17.84 0.22 -22.52
CA ALA A 133 18.59 1.47 -22.65
C ALA A 133 19.38 1.43 -23.96
N GLU A 134 18.81 1.97 -25.03
CA GLU A 134 19.50 2.20 -26.29
C GLU A 134 20.81 2.95 -26.03
N GLY A 135 21.94 2.27 -26.26
CA GLY A 135 23.26 2.89 -26.37
C GLY A 135 24.17 2.75 -25.14
N GLU A 136 25.19 1.92 -25.34
CA GLU A 136 26.50 1.97 -24.65
C GLU A 136 26.56 1.55 -23.17
N SER A 137 26.67 0.23 -22.99
CA SER A 137 27.64 -0.45 -22.12
C SER A 137 28.26 0.38 -20.97
N LYS A 138 27.64 0.31 -19.79
CA LYS A 138 28.36 0.40 -18.52
C LYS A 138 28.15 -0.91 -17.76
N LYS A 139 29.16 -1.78 -17.81
CA LYS A 139 29.20 -3.08 -17.10
C LYS A 139 29.00 -2.97 -15.58
N ASP A 140 29.10 -1.78 -15.01
CA ASP A 140 28.87 -1.54 -13.58
C ASP A 140 27.40 -1.17 -13.25
N GLU A 141 26.55 -0.91 -14.25
CA GLU A 141 25.10 -0.71 -14.05
C GLU A 141 24.28 -2.01 -14.20
N ASP A 142 24.93 -3.11 -14.60
CA ASP A 142 24.30 -4.39 -14.94
C ASP A 142 23.61 -5.09 -13.75
N ASP A 143 23.82 -4.63 -12.51
CA ASP A 143 23.25 -5.26 -11.32
C ASP A 143 22.24 -4.40 -10.54
N LYS A 144 22.01 -3.13 -10.93
CA LYS A 144 21.06 -2.24 -10.22
C LYS A 144 19.62 -2.76 -10.23
N TRP A 145 19.25 -3.58 -11.21
CA TRP A 145 17.93 -4.23 -11.24
C TRP A 145 17.71 -5.16 -10.03
N LYS A 146 18.77 -5.69 -9.42
CA LYS A 146 18.68 -6.55 -8.23
C LYS A 146 18.11 -5.80 -7.02
N ASP A 147 18.34 -4.49 -6.94
CA ASP A 147 17.87 -3.63 -5.86
C ASP A 147 16.35 -3.43 -5.84
N TYR A 148 15.66 -3.85 -6.92
CA TYR A 148 14.21 -3.79 -7.04
C TYR A 148 13.52 -5.06 -6.52
N PHE A 149 14.25 -6.14 -6.24
CA PHE A 149 13.65 -7.30 -5.59
C PHE A 149 13.54 -7.07 -4.09
N THR A 150 12.51 -7.68 -3.53
CA THR A 150 12.30 -7.71 -2.08
C THR A 150 13.19 -8.73 -1.38
N LYS A 151 13.84 -9.65 -2.13
CA LYS A 151 14.73 -10.72 -1.65
C LYS A 151 15.77 -11.08 -2.72
N ASP A 152 16.84 -11.75 -2.32
CA ASP A 152 17.85 -12.24 -3.26
C ASP A 152 17.24 -13.28 -4.24
N ILE A 153 17.63 -13.19 -5.52
CA ILE A 153 17.20 -14.14 -6.55
C ILE A 153 17.64 -15.58 -6.23
N ALA A 154 18.72 -15.78 -5.48
CA ALA A 154 19.17 -17.09 -5.02
C ALA A 154 18.16 -17.77 -4.07
N GLU A 155 17.28 -17.00 -3.42
CA GLU A 155 16.17 -17.52 -2.61
C GLU A 155 14.91 -17.84 -3.44
N THR A 156 14.91 -17.49 -4.73
CA THR A 156 13.75 -17.66 -5.60
C THR A 156 13.63 -19.10 -6.07
N SER A 157 12.49 -19.72 -5.78
CA SER A 157 12.18 -21.09 -6.24
C SER A 157 11.44 -21.14 -7.57
N TYR A 158 10.75 -20.06 -7.95
CA TYR A 158 9.89 -20.02 -9.14
C TYR A 158 10.01 -18.67 -9.84
N ILE A 159 10.03 -18.69 -11.17
CA ILE A 159 9.98 -17.50 -12.01
C ILE A 159 8.64 -17.49 -12.74
N LEU A 160 7.87 -16.43 -12.54
CA LEU A 160 6.64 -16.18 -13.27
C LEU A 160 6.93 -15.11 -14.33
N SER A 161 6.69 -15.44 -15.59
CA SER A 161 6.79 -14.51 -16.71
C SER A 161 5.40 -14.26 -17.28
N SER A 162 5.09 -13.01 -17.57
CA SER A 162 3.82 -12.58 -18.17
C SER A 162 4.10 -11.59 -19.29
N ASN A 163 3.15 -11.47 -20.22
CA ASN A 163 3.24 -10.45 -21.26
C ASN A 163 3.04 -9.08 -20.63
N LYS A 164 3.97 -8.15 -20.89
CA LYS A 164 3.79 -6.74 -20.53
C LYS A 164 2.75 -6.15 -21.47
N LEU A 165 1.59 -5.85 -20.93
CA LEU A 165 0.54 -5.12 -21.62
C LEU A 165 0.88 -3.62 -21.63
N ASN A 166 0.26 -2.87 -22.54
CA ASN A 166 0.58 -1.46 -22.77
C ASN A 166 -0.64 -0.55 -22.54
N GLY A 167 -1.24 -0.67 -21.37
CA GLY A 167 -2.40 0.13 -20.95
C GLY A 167 -2.08 1.06 -19.78
N GLU A 168 -3.13 1.41 -19.05
CA GLU A 168 -3.05 2.23 -17.85
C GLU A 168 -3.08 1.36 -16.59
N SER A 169 -2.26 1.71 -15.59
CA SER A 169 -2.26 0.98 -14.32
C SER A 169 -3.52 1.28 -13.50
N GLY A 170 -4.23 0.22 -13.11
CA GLY A 170 -5.43 0.27 -12.27
C GLY A 170 -5.30 -0.53 -10.98
N HIS A 171 -5.98 -0.07 -9.93
CA HIS A 171 -5.92 -0.65 -8.60
C HIS A 171 -7.31 -0.79 -8.00
N MET A 172 -7.59 -1.90 -7.31
CA MET A 172 -8.81 -2.08 -6.53
C MET A 172 -8.49 -2.62 -5.14
N ALA A 173 -9.10 -2.03 -4.13
CA ALA A 173 -9.08 -2.47 -2.75
C ALA A 173 -10.52 -2.51 -2.22
N ALA A 174 -10.74 -3.30 -1.18
CA ALA A 174 -12.04 -3.44 -0.52
C ALA A 174 -11.93 -2.93 0.92
N LEU A 175 -12.94 -2.16 1.35
CA LEU A 175 -13.02 -1.61 2.69
C LEU A 175 -14.38 -1.93 3.31
N LEU A 176 -14.37 -2.08 4.64
CA LEU A 176 -15.58 -2.19 5.44
C LEU A 176 -15.58 -1.04 6.46
N ILE A 177 -16.40 -0.01 6.20
CA ILE A 177 -16.49 1.19 7.04
C ILE A 177 -17.84 1.14 7.74
N HIS A 178 -17.83 0.95 9.07
CA HIS A 178 -19.04 0.75 9.90
C HIS A 178 -19.99 -0.33 9.36
N GLY A 179 -19.44 -1.47 8.94
CA GLY A 179 -20.23 -2.58 8.40
C GLY A 179 -20.78 -2.35 6.99
N THR A 180 -20.54 -1.17 6.40
CA THR A 180 -20.91 -0.88 5.02
C THR A 180 -19.74 -1.20 4.09
N PRO A 181 -19.93 -2.02 3.05
CA PRO A 181 -18.89 -2.36 2.09
C PRO A 181 -18.63 -1.19 1.13
N TYR A 182 -17.35 -0.88 0.91
CA TYR A 182 -16.88 0.09 -0.07
C TYR A 182 -15.81 -0.53 -0.95
N TRP A 183 -15.75 -0.08 -2.19
CA TRP A 183 -14.59 -0.23 -3.05
C TRP A 183 -13.74 1.02 -2.96
N LEU A 184 -12.43 0.84 -2.99
CA LEU A 184 -11.46 1.90 -3.17
C LEU A 184 -10.66 1.55 -4.42
N GLY A 185 -10.79 2.37 -5.46
CA GLY A 185 -10.18 2.08 -6.75
C GLY A 185 -9.59 3.31 -7.40
N GLY A 186 -8.67 3.13 -8.34
CA GLY A 186 -8.08 4.25 -9.04
C GLY A 186 -6.95 3.89 -9.97
N SER A 187 -6.28 4.93 -10.48
CA SER A 187 -5.12 4.80 -11.36
C SER A 187 -3.81 4.85 -10.54
N LYS A 188 -2.66 5.00 -11.22
CA LYS A 188 -1.35 5.18 -10.59
C LYS A 188 -1.28 6.30 -9.54
N ASN A 189 -2.01 7.40 -9.75
CA ASN A 189 -1.78 8.65 -9.02
C ASN A 189 -2.97 9.18 -8.24
N VAL A 190 -4.14 8.56 -8.39
CA VAL A 190 -5.36 9.06 -7.77
C VAL A 190 -6.32 7.92 -7.46
N SER A 191 -6.87 7.93 -6.26
CA SER A 191 -7.83 6.95 -5.76
C SER A 191 -9.20 7.56 -5.49
N MET A 192 -10.25 6.74 -5.52
CA MET A 192 -11.64 7.10 -5.27
C MET A 192 -12.30 6.04 -4.40
N LEU A 193 -13.13 6.49 -3.46
CA LEU A 193 -13.96 5.63 -2.64
C LEU A 193 -15.38 5.60 -3.22
N PHE A 194 -15.96 4.43 -3.43
CA PHE A 194 -17.29 4.30 -4.03
C PHE A 194 -17.99 3.02 -3.61
N ARG A 195 -19.32 2.99 -3.69
CA ARG A 195 -20.12 1.77 -3.52
C ARG A 195 -20.76 1.32 -4.84
N ASN A 196 -21.04 2.27 -5.72
CA ASN A 196 -21.75 2.09 -6.97
C ASN A 196 -21.32 3.15 -8.00
N ARG A 197 -21.87 3.07 -9.21
CA ARG A 197 -21.56 4.00 -10.31
C ARG A 197 -21.96 5.45 -10.04
N ASP A 198 -23.00 5.68 -9.25
CA ASP A 198 -23.41 7.06 -8.91
C ASP A 198 -22.42 7.73 -7.97
N ASP A 199 -21.77 6.97 -7.08
CA ASP A 199 -20.66 7.47 -6.29
C ASP A 199 -19.44 7.82 -7.18
N ILE A 200 -19.15 7.04 -8.23
CA ILE A 200 -18.06 7.33 -9.19
C ILE A 200 -18.31 8.66 -9.91
N LYS A 201 -19.54 8.90 -10.39
CA LYS A 201 -19.91 10.14 -11.10
C LYS A 201 -19.68 11.41 -10.27
N LYS A 202 -19.69 11.33 -8.94
CA LYS A 202 -19.41 12.50 -8.07
C LYS A 202 -17.99 13.05 -8.23
N TYR A 203 -17.07 12.25 -8.77
CA TYR A 203 -15.70 12.67 -9.06
C TYR A 203 -15.53 13.34 -10.44
N ALA A 204 -16.57 13.35 -11.30
CA ALA A 204 -16.50 13.80 -12.69
C ALA A 204 -16.11 15.27 -12.88
N SER A 205 -16.30 16.11 -11.87
CA SER A 205 -15.99 17.55 -11.93
C SER A 205 -14.47 17.83 -12.00
N ALA A 206 -13.63 16.88 -11.59
CA ALA A 206 -12.19 17.05 -11.56
C ALA A 206 -11.50 16.14 -12.59
N GLN A 207 -10.96 16.76 -13.65
CA GLN A 207 -10.34 16.09 -14.81
C GLN A 207 -9.28 15.03 -14.44
N ARG A 208 -8.59 15.21 -13.30
CA ARG A 208 -7.57 14.27 -12.81
C ARG A 208 -8.09 12.84 -12.60
N TYR A 209 -9.40 12.67 -12.39
CA TYR A 209 -10.02 11.37 -12.16
C TYR A 209 -10.42 10.63 -13.44
N SER A 210 -10.26 11.23 -14.62
CA SER A 210 -10.72 10.64 -15.91
C SER A 210 -10.37 9.15 -16.07
N ILE A 211 -9.09 8.80 -16.02
CA ILE A 211 -8.63 7.40 -16.13
C ILE A 211 -9.14 6.55 -14.96
N ALA A 212 -9.07 7.06 -13.74
CA ALA A 212 -9.52 6.34 -12.55
C ALA A 212 -11.03 6.03 -12.60
N MET A 213 -11.85 6.93 -13.15
CA MET A 213 -13.28 6.70 -13.37
C MET A 213 -13.53 5.61 -14.41
N GLU A 214 -12.83 5.62 -15.53
CA GLU A 214 -12.96 4.54 -16.53
C GLU A 214 -12.64 3.16 -15.91
N ILE A 215 -11.54 3.08 -15.15
CA ILE A 215 -11.14 1.86 -14.42
C ILE A 215 -12.24 1.43 -13.44
N CYS A 216 -12.75 2.34 -12.60
CA CYS A 216 -13.77 2.00 -11.61
C CYS A 216 -15.12 1.64 -12.25
N GLU A 217 -15.49 2.26 -13.38
CA GLU A 217 -16.71 1.92 -14.12
C GLU A 217 -16.60 0.51 -14.75
N GLU A 218 -15.43 0.14 -15.28
CA GLU A 218 -15.19 -1.21 -15.80
C GLU A 218 -15.23 -2.24 -14.66
N TRP A 219 -14.64 -1.92 -13.51
CA TRP A 219 -14.75 -2.76 -12.32
C TRP A 219 -16.19 -2.96 -11.86
N MET A 220 -17.01 -1.89 -11.88
CA MET A 220 -18.43 -2.03 -11.57
C MET A 220 -19.15 -2.92 -12.58
N GLY A 221 -18.69 -2.99 -13.85
CA GLY A 221 -19.23 -3.94 -14.83
C GLY A 221 -19.04 -5.38 -14.35
N TYR A 222 -17.82 -5.71 -13.92
CA TYR A 222 -17.53 -7.01 -13.32
C TYR A 222 -18.39 -7.30 -12.07
N VAL A 223 -18.53 -6.31 -11.17
CA VAL A 223 -19.34 -6.46 -9.95
C VAL A 223 -20.81 -6.71 -10.26
N ASP A 224 -21.36 -5.97 -11.23
CA ASP A 224 -22.75 -6.09 -11.66
C ASP A 224 -23.02 -7.48 -12.27
N ASP A 225 -22.11 -7.96 -13.12
CA ASP A 225 -22.21 -9.26 -13.79
C ASP A 225 -21.99 -10.46 -12.84
N HIS A 226 -21.23 -10.27 -11.76
CA HIS A 226 -20.80 -11.33 -10.83
C HIS A 226 -21.16 -11.04 -9.37
N HIS A 227 -22.35 -10.49 -9.10
CA HIS A 227 -22.71 -9.96 -7.78
C HIS A 227 -22.44 -10.88 -6.57
N HIS A 228 -22.66 -12.20 -6.70
CA HIS A 228 -22.41 -13.17 -5.63
C HIS A 228 -20.90 -13.36 -5.37
N GLU A 229 -20.13 -13.53 -6.43
CA GLU A 229 -18.68 -13.66 -6.39
C GLU A 229 -18.01 -12.36 -5.94
N ALA A 230 -18.55 -11.21 -6.36
CA ALA A 230 -18.09 -9.88 -5.98
C ALA A 230 -18.19 -9.66 -4.47
N GLY A 231 -19.28 -10.08 -3.83
CA GLY A 231 -19.42 -10.02 -2.37
C GLY A 231 -18.40 -10.90 -1.62
N ARG A 232 -18.13 -12.10 -2.14
CA ARG A 232 -17.07 -12.99 -1.60
C ARG A 232 -15.69 -12.40 -1.80
N LEU A 233 -15.42 -11.84 -2.98
CA LEU A 233 -14.16 -11.19 -3.33
C LEU A 233 -13.92 -9.96 -2.44
N HIS A 234 -14.94 -9.13 -2.23
CA HIS A 234 -14.90 -7.98 -1.33
C HIS A 234 -14.50 -8.40 0.09
N SER A 235 -15.19 -9.41 0.63
CA SER A 235 -14.92 -9.95 1.97
C SER A 235 -13.49 -10.48 2.08
N PHE A 236 -13.04 -11.24 1.08
CA PHE A 236 -11.68 -11.77 0.99
C PHE A 236 -10.64 -10.64 0.96
N MET A 237 -10.81 -9.63 0.12
CA MET A 237 -9.90 -8.50 0.03
C MET A 237 -9.87 -7.67 1.34
N CYS A 238 -11.01 -7.51 2.01
CA CYS A 238 -11.10 -6.84 3.31
C CYS A 238 -10.38 -7.60 4.43
N GLU A 239 -10.54 -8.93 4.46
CA GLU A 239 -9.95 -9.82 5.49
C GLU A 239 -8.43 -9.86 5.36
N TYR A 240 -7.93 -10.06 4.14
CA TYR A 240 -6.51 -10.20 3.86
C TYR A 240 -5.80 -8.88 3.53
N LYS A 241 -6.53 -7.76 3.55
CA LYS A 241 -6.01 -6.41 3.27
C LYS A 241 -5.26 -6.37 1.93
N LEU A 242 -5.95 -6.80 0.88
CA LEU A 242 -5.40 -6.94 -0.47
C LEU A 242 -5.74 -5.75 -1.36
N THR A 243 -4.80 -5.43 -2.25
CA THR A 243 -5.03 -4.62 -3.44
C THR A 243 -4.88 -5.50 -4.67
N GLY A 244 -5.87 -5.52 -5.54
CA GLY A 244 -5.77 -6.08 -6.88
C GLY A 244 -5.13 -5.06 -7.82
N ASN A 245 -4.13 -5.50 -8.57
CA ASN A 245 -3.42 -4.69 -9.56
C ASN A 245 -3.86 -5.14 -10.94
N PHE A 246 -4.20 -4.18 -11.79
CA PHE A 246 -4.75 -4.41 -13.11
C PHE A 246 -4.02 -3.58 -14.14
N GLU A 247 -3.98 -4.09 -15.36
CA GLU A 247 -3.77 -3.29 -16.55
C GLU A 247 -5.14 -2.93 -17.14
N PHE A 248 -5.39 -1.65 -17.38
CA PHE A 248 -6.58 -1.15 -18.03
C PHE A 248 -6.29 -0.84 -19.50
N LEU A 249 -6.87 -1.64 -20.39
CA LEU A 249 -6.81 -1.42 -21.83
C LEU A 249 -8.01 -0.59 -22.24
N SER A 250 -7.79 0.52 -22.93
CA SER A 250 -8.86 1.40 -23.43
C SER A 250 -8.48 1.98 -24.79
N PRO A 251 -9.41 2.00 -25.77
CA PRO A 251 -9.18 2.65 -27.06
C PRO A 251 -8.78 4.14 -26.93
N HIS A 252 -9.20 4.80 -25.84
CA HIS A 252 -8.93 6.22 -25.62
C HIS A 252 -7.51 6.49 -25.08
N HIS A 253 -6.84 5.47 -24.55
CA HIS A 253 -5.53 5.57 -23.91
C HIS A 253 -4.51 4.63 -24.58
N GLN A 254 -4.60 4.49 -25.92
CA GLN A 254 -3.66 3.69 -26.70
C GLN A 254 -2.28 4.35 -26.73
N HIS A 255 -1.26 3.61 -26.30
CA HIS A 255 0.14 4.05 -26.38
C HIS A 255 0.82 3.59 -27.67
N ILE A 256 0.83 2.27 -27.93
CA ILE A 256 1.51 1.67 -29.10
C ILE A 256 0.66 0.57 -29.75
N GLU A 257 -0.08 -0.20 -28.95
CA GLU A 257 -0.89 -1.33 -29.42
C GLU A 257 -2.32 -0.91 -29.77
N ASP A 258 -2.90 -1.55 -30.79
CA ASP A 258 -4.31 -1.32 -31.14
C ASP A 258 -5.24 -2.09 -30.19
N PHE A 259 -5.87 -1.34 -29.28
CA PHE A 259 -6.96 -1.77 -28.43
C PHE A 259 -8.33 -1.39 -29.00
N SER A 260 -8.59 -1.59 -30.29
CA SER A 260 -9.89 -1.31 -30.91
C SER A 260 -11.06 -2.12 -30.32
N HIS A 261 -10.80 -3.03 -29.38
CA HIS A 261 -11.79 -3.73 -28.56
C HIS A 261 -12.32 -2.85 -27.39
N MET A 262 -13.39 -3.31 -26.74
CA MET A 262 -13.97 -2.62 -25.59
C MET A 262 -12.97 -2.45 -24.44
N PRO A 263 -13.14 -1.43 -23.57
CA PRO A 263 -12.34 -1.30 -22.36
C PRO A 263 -12.29 -2.60 -21.56
N GLN A 264 -11.12 -2.93 -21.00
CA GLN A 264 -10.93 -4.16 -20.26
C GLN A 264 -9.96 -3.97 -19.10
N LEU A 265 -10.32 -4.52 -17.94
CA LEU A 265 -9.40 -4.71 -16.81
C LEU A 265 -8.79 -6.10 -16.85
N ILE A 266 -7.46 -6.16 -16.96
CA ILE A 266 -6.70 -7.40 -16.94
C ILE A 266 -6.00 -7.50 -15.60
N PHE A 267 -6.39 -8.48 -14.80
CA PHE A 267 -5.75 -8.74 -13.51
C PHE A 267 -4.29 -9.16 -13.69
N ILE A 268 -3.40 -8.53 -12.93
CA ILE A 268 -1.96 -8.82 -12.91
C ILE A 268 -1.64 -9.65 -11.66
N THR A 269 -1.85 -9.08 -10.48
CA THR A 269 -1.48 -9.72 -9.21
C THR A 269 -2.11 -9.03 -8.00
N TRP A 270 -2.05 -9.71 -6.85
CA TRP A 270 -2.39 -9.16 -5.55
C TRP A 270 -1.17 -8.55 -4.88
N THR A 271 -1.38 -7.46 -4.15
CA THR A 271 -0.42 -6.87 -3.21
C THR A 271 -1.06 -6.79 -1.83
N PHE A 272 -0.24 -7.06 -0.80
CA PHE A 272 -0.68 -6.97 0.58
C PHE A 272 -0.39 -5.56 1.10
N LEU A 273 -1.35 -5.01 1.85
CA LEU A 273 -1.11 -3.84 2.70
C LEU A 273 -0.21 -4.22 3.89
N ASN A 274 -0.31 -5.48 4.35
CA ASN A 274 0.46 -5.96 5.48
C ASN A 274 1.92 -6.16 5.07
N LEU A 275 2.80 -5.62 5.90
CA LEU A 275 4.18 -5.32 5.54
C LEU A 275 5.15 -5.97 6.52
N GLU A 276 4.91 -7.23 6.86
CA GLU A 276 5.90 -8.03 7.60
C GLU A 276 7.30 -7.93 6.95
N SER A 277 7.39 -7.71 5.63
CA SER A 277 8.64 -7.46 4.90
C SER A 277 9.26 -6.05 5.06
N VAL A 278 8.55 -5.06 5.62
CA VAL A 278 9.08 -3.72 5.96
C VAL A 278 9.44 -3.61 7.44
N LEU A 279 8.87 -4.48 8.27
CA LEU A 279 9.19 -4.62 9.68
C LEU A 279 10.54 -5.32 9.92
N GLU A 280 11.07 -6.04 8.93
CA GLU A 280 12.50 -6.26 8.85
C GLU A 280 13.16 -4.89 8.69
N LYS A 281 13.48 -4.27 9.83
CA LYS A 281 14.31 -3.06 9.88
C LYS A 281 15.48 -3.33 8.94
N PRO A 282 15.83 -2.39 8.03
CA PRO A 282 17.08 -2.53 7.31
C PRO A 282 18.12 -2.84 8.37
N ILE A 283 18.87 -3.92 8.17
CA ILE A 283 20.05 -4.22 8.98
C ILE A 283 20.86 -2.94 8.86
N THR A 284 20.74 -2.07 9.86
CA THR A 284 21.44 -0.80 9.90
C THR A 284 22.86 -1.18 9.61
N ASP A 285 23.40 -0.69 8.49
CA ASP A 285 24.78 -0.94 8.09
C ASP A 285 25.62 -0.78 9.34
N GLN A 286 26.02 -1.93 9.91
CA GLN A 286 26.97 -1.94 11.00
C GLN A 286 28.16 -1.23 10.38
N PRO A 287 28.58 -0.07 10.91
CA PRO A 287 29.69 0.66 10.32
C PRO A 287 30.83 -0.34 10.21
N THR A 288 31.21 -0.68 8.99
CA THR A 288 32.30 -1.60 8.72
C THR A 288 33.47 -1.07 9.51
N SER A 289 33.81 -1.76 10.60
CA SER A 289 34.94 -1.40 11.42
C SER A 289 36.14 -1.39 10.49
N SER A 290 36.65 -0.18 10.24
CA SER A 290 37.84 0.02 9.44
C SER A 290 38.97 -0.75 10.12
N SER A 291 39.31 -1.91 9.57
CA SER A 291 40.48 -2.68 9.96
C SER A 291 41.70 -1.83 9.61
N SER A 292 42.21 -1.11 10.60
CA SER A 292 43.51 -0.45 10.54
C SER A 292 44.58 -1.52 10.26
N SER A 293 45.17 -1.44 9.08
CA SER A 293 46.33 -2.26 8.74
C SER A 293 47.52 -1.81 9.60
N PRO A 294 48.27 -2.72 10.26
CA PRO A 294 49.47 -2.33 10.98
C PRO A 294 50.58 -2.01 9.98
N THR A 295 51.05 -0.76 10.01
CA THR A 295 52.28 -0.32 9.36
C THR A 295 53.47 -0.99 10.04
N SER A 296 54.08 -1.97 9.37
CA SER A 296 55.37 -2.52 9.76
C SER A 296 56.49 -1.54 9.39
N SER A 297 57.10 -0.91 10.39
CA SER A 297 58.35 -0.17 10.25
C SER A 297 59.52 -1.14 10.12
N SER A 298 60.14 -1.20 8.95
CA SER A 298 61.44 -1.84 8.75
C SER A 298 62.55 -0.89 9.19
N SER A 299 63.21 -1.20 10.30
CA SER A 299 64.50 -0.62 10.69
C SER A 299 65.62 -1.29 9.89
N SER A 300 66.28 -0.54 9.02
CA SER A 300 67.55 -0.92 8.39
C SER A 300 68.73 -0.37 9.18
N SER A 301 69.73 -1.24 9.34
CA SER A 301 71.08 -0.99 9.87
C SER A 301 71.91 -0.08 8.97
#